data_AF-A0A2D0IL16-F1
#
_entry.id   AF-A0A2D0IL16-F1
#
_cell.length_a   1.000
_cell.length_b   1.000
_cell.length_c   1.000
_cell.angle_alpha   90.00
_cell.angle_beta   90.00
_cell.angle_gamma   90.00
#
_symmetry.space_group_name_H-M   'P 1'
#
loop_
_entity.id
_entity.type
_entity.pdbx_description
1 polymer ?
#
loop_
_entity_poly.entity_id
_entity_poly.type
_entity_poly.pdbx_seq_one_letter_code
_entity_poly.pdbx_strand_id
1 'polypeptide(L)' 'MYTLWIANKNYSSWSLRPWILLKALDIPFNEKLSYFEDGKSSREKFQAFSPTGLVPCLIDG' A
#
# COMPACT_ATOMS: atom_id res chain seq x y z
N MET A 1 -4.63 9.00 -12.19
CA MET A 1 -5.29 7.71 -11.83
C MET A 1 -4.69 7.26 -10.53
N TYR A 2 -5.52 6.94 -9.53
CA TYR A 2 -5.05 6.51 -8.22
C TYR A 2 -4.13 5.29 -8.32
N THR A 3 -2.99 5.34 -7.64
CA THR A 3 -2.12 4.18 -7.42
C THR A 3 -2.03 3.90 -5.94
N LEU A 4 -2.51 2.74 -5.51
CA LEU A 4 -2.47 2.31 -4.12
C LEU A 4 -1.32 1.32 -3.93
N TRP A 5 -0.28 1.75 -3.22
CA TRP A 5 0.77 0.89 -2.72
C TRP A 5 0.35 0.24 -1.40
N ILE A 6 0.43 -1.08 -1.35
CA ILE A 6 0.12 -1.90 -0.18
C ILE A 6 1.15 -3.00 0.00
N ALA A 7 1.25 -3.53 1.22
CA ALA A 7 1.91 -4.82 1.46
C ALA A 7 0.87 -5.95 1.38
N ASN A 8 1.13 -7.06 2.08
CA ASN A 8 0.25 -8.21 2.10
C ASN A 8 -1.08 -7.89 2.82
N LYS A 9 -2.20 -7.97 2.10
CA LYS A 9 -3.57 -7.72 2.61
C LYS A 9 -4.01 -8.69 3.71
N ASN A 10 -3.45 -9.91 3.72
CA ASN A 10 -3.76 -10.93 4.71
C ASN A 10 -2.93 -10.78 5.99
N TYR A 11 -1.83 -10.01 5.92
CA TYR A 11 -0.90 -9.83 7.04
C TYR A 11 -0.96 -8.42 7.65
N SER A 12 -1.29 -7.41 6.84
CA SER A 12 -1.40 -6.00 7.28
C SER A 12 -2.82 -5.50 7.14
N SER A 13 -3.49 -5.33 8.28
CA SER A 13 -4.81 -4.70 8.34
C SER A 13 -4.79 -3.26 7.80
N TRP A 14 -3.68 -2.55 7.98
CA TRP A 14 -3.45 -1.24 7.37
C TRP A 14 -3.48 -1.29 5.85
N SER A 15 -2.89 -2.32 5.23
CA SER A 15 -2.95 -2.51 3.78
C SER A 15 -4.35 -2.91 3.30
N LEU A 16 -5.06 -3.74 4.07
CA LEU A 16 -6.39 -4.22 3.69
C LEU A 16 -7.45 -3.11 3.67
N ARG A 17 -7.47 -2.24 4.69
CA ARG A 17 -8.51 -1.21 4.89
C ARG A 17 -8.75 -0.30 3.67
N PRO A 18 -7.73 0.37 3.09
CA PRO A 18 -7.97 1.22 1.91
C PRO A 18 -8.28 0.37 0.67
N TRP A 19 -7.68 -0.81 0.53
CA TRP A 19 -7.94 -1.69 -0.61
C TRP A 19 -9.40 -2.13 -0.65
N ILE A 20 -9.93 -2.62 0.47
CA ILE A 20 -11.32 -3.11 0.51
C ILE A 20 -12.31 -1.96 0.35
N LEU A 21 -12.00 -0.77 0.86
CA LEU A 21 -12.82 0.43 0.66
C LEU A 21 -12.94 0.78 -0.83
N LEU A 22 -11.80 0.90 -1.53
CA LEU A 22 -11.80 1.24 -2.95
C LEU A 22 -12.52 0.18 -3.78
N LYS A 23 -12.34 -1.11 -3.46
CA LYS A 23 -13.05 -2.21 -4.12
C LYS A 23 -14.57 -2.20 -3.84
N ALA A 24 -14.97 -1.98 -2.60
CA ALA A 24 -16.39 -1.99 -2.21
C ALA A 24 -17.17 -0.81 -2.82
N LEU A 25 -16.49 0.31 -3.07
CA LEU A 25 -17.07 1.50 -3.69
C LEU A 25 -16.88 1.56 -5.22
N ASP A 26 -16.35 0.50 -5.83
CA ASP A 26 -16.05 0.43 -7.26
C ASP A 26 -15.20 1.62 -7.79
N ILE A 27 -14.28 2.10 -6.96
CA ILE A 27 -13.37 3.18 -7.34
C ILE A 27 -12.22 2.56 -8.15
N PRO A 28 -11.95 3.01 -9.40
CA PRO A 28 -10.83 2.49 -10.17
C PRO A 28 -9.48 2.94 -9.58
N PHE A 29 -8.58 1.99 -9.34
CA PHE A 29 -7.21 2.25 -8.91
C PHE A 29 -6.24 1.19 -9.44
N ASN A 30 -4.97 1.58 -9.55
CA ASN A 30 -3.87 0.66 -9.82
C ASN A 30 -3.32 0.13 -8.49
N GLU A 31 -3.39 -1.19 -8.30
CA GLU A 31 -2.84 -1.85 -7.12
C GLU A 31 -1.35 -2.15 -7.33
N LYS A 32 -0.51 -1.71 -6.38
CA LYS A 32 0.92 -2.03 -6.34
C LYS A 32 1.29 -2.72 -5.03
N LEU A 33 1.87 -3.91 -5.15
CA LEU A 33 2.29 -4.71 -4.00
C LEU A 33 3.78 -4.52 -3.72
N SER A 34 4.10 -4.18 -2.47
CA SER A 34 5.46 -4.14 -1.94
C SER A 34 5.49 -4.86 -0.59
N TYR A 35 5.92 -6.11 -0.59
CA TYR A 35 5.95 -6.94 0.63
C TYR A 35 6.93 -6.39 1.66
N PHE A 36 6.62 -6.67 2.94
CA PHE A 36 7.56 -6.46 4.03
C PHE A 36 8.82 -7.29 3.81
N GLU A 37 9.93 -6.77 4.31
CA GLU A 37 11.19 -7.50 4.37
C GLU A 37 11.26 -8.34 5.64
N ASP A 38 11.74 -9.57 5.51
CA ASP A 38 11.88 -10.48 6.64
C ASP A 38 13.02 -10.04 7.56
N GLY A 39 12.75 -10.01 8.86
CA GLY A 39 13.76 -9.75 9.89
C GLY A 39 14.32 -8.32 9.92
N LYS A 40 13.82 -7.39 9.09
CA LYS A 40 14.26 -5.98 9.07
C LYS A 40 13.13 -5.01 8.75
N SER A 41 13.37 -3.73 9.05
CA SER A 41 12.42 -2.66 8.71
C SER A 41 12.34 -2.45 7.20
N SER A 42 11.13 -2.41 6.65
CA SER A 42 10.90 -2.12 5.21
C SER A 42 10.88 -0.63 4.89
N ARG A 43 11.20 0.23 5.86
CA ARG A 43 11.05 1.70 5.74
C ARG A 43 11.86 2.26 4.57
N GLU A 44 13.12 1.89 4.42
CA GLU A 44 13.99 2.37 3.34
C GLU A 44 13.45 1.96 1.97
N LYS A 45 13.00 0.71 1.83
CA LYS A 45 12.34 0.20 0.62
C LYS A 45 11.08 1.00 0.29
N PHE A 46 10.28 1.33 1.30
CA PHE A 46 9.03 2.07 1.09
C PHE A 46 9.25 3.56 0.81
N GLN A 47 10.37 4.14 1.25
CA GLN A 47 10.71 5.54 0.95
C GLN A 47 10.85 5.83 -0.55
N ALA A 48 11.09 4.80 -1.38
CA ALA A 48 11.10 4.94 -2.83
C ALA A 48 9.76 5.41 -3.43
N PHE A 49 8.64 5.22 -2.72
CA PHE A 49 7.30 5.61 -3.21
C PHE A 49 6.40 6.25 -2.13
N SER A 50 6.75 6.15 -0.85
CA SER A 50 5.98 6.67 0.29
C SER A 50 6.85 7.64 1.10
N PRO A 51 6.50 8.93 1.19
CA PRO A 51 7.28 9.91 1.96
C PRO A 51 7.43 9.56 3.45
N THR A 52 6.49 8.80 3.99
CA THR A 52 6.52 8.34 5.39
C THR A 52 7.32 7.06 5.58
N GLY A 53 7.70 6.38 4.49
CA GLY A 53 8.32 5.05 4.53
C GLY A 53 7.39 3.98 5.06
N LEU A 54 6.08 4.15 4.90
CA LEU A 54 5.04 3.24 5.36
C LEU A 54 4.05 2.91 4.24
N VAL A 55 3.37 1.77 4.39
CA VAL A 55 2.21 1.38 3.59
C VAL A 55 0.99 1.19 4.50
N PRO A 56 -0.23 1.45 4.01
CA PRO A 56 -0.60 1.82 2.64
C PRO A 56 -0.16 3.24 2.25
N CYS A 57 0.07 3.47 0.95
CA CYS A 57 0.33 4.81 0.40
C CYS A 57 -0.47 4.98 -0.89
N LEU A 58 -1.34 5.99 -0.92
CA LEU A 58 -2.10 6.36 -2.11
C LEU A 58 -1.38 7.51 -2.82
N ILE A 59 -1.10 7.33 -4.11
CA ILE A 59 -0.57 8.37 -4.98
C ILE A 59 -1.69 8.83 -5.90
N ASP A 60 -1.91 10.14 -5.94
CA ASP A 60 -2.87 10.80 -6.81
C ASP A 60 -2.17 11.92 -7.59
N GLY A 61 -2.05 11.72 -8.91
CA GLY A 61 -1.50 12.71 -9.85
C GLY A 61 -0.07 13.10 -9.57
#